data_AF-A0AA35WP55-F1
#
_entry.id   AF-A0AA35WP55-F1
#
_cell.length_a   1.000
_cell.length_b   1.000
_cell.length_c   1.000
_cell.angle_alpha   90.00
_cell.angle_beta   90.00
_cell.angle_gamma   90.00
#
_symmetry.space_group_name_H-M   'P 1'
#
loop_
_entity.id
_entity.type
_entity.pdbx_description
1 polymer ?
#
loop_
_entity_poly.entity_id
_entity_poly.type
_entity_poly.pdbx_seq_one_letter_code
_entity_poly.pdbx_strand_id
1 'polypeptide(L)'
;MRMAGGGRYIEKVNKRFTRAAIVSCPGLGDTWLWVTRLTRFYLVSTWEEFLVSEREEKVNSSRGPPGTDRKQKLQESKITHVLSIHDHAEPEYTDLFTYKCIQVSDTSSSDLSVYFAECVDFIHQCRLSGGSVFVHCAAGISRSVTITVVYMMTVSEYNFEECLTAVRACREVANPNYGFRLQLKQYEEGKMREERKRVLADYPTTPSLGDNTAIADLVKTAKEKGRGASDDPYSAMKPSSFTGARKTDSSSEEKKDEQKTEKAKKGAKKGGLLGTTSGVLAFAAAELQHPRTLSAMETNTAHARNHSATHVYAMAENVDLPQKRFYRQRAHSNPLADHTFSYPARPNLMDWRTLFPAWEQGKAVRFLDVGCGYGGLLVRLSELYPDTLVLGVEIRVKVSDYVQDRLMALRQKHPGSYGNAAVLRTNAMKYLPNYLEKGQLRKMFFLFPDPHFKKTKHKWRIVNSLILAEYAYLMEEGGIVYTATDVEELHQWMVEHFTSFPLFQRVSEGEEGEDPVVPLLSSVTEEGKKVERAGSRVFVACFRRITDPLTSDLTLETETFAQT
;
A
#
# COMPACT_ATOMS: atom_id res chain seq x y z
N MET A 1 9.84 54.64 21.69
CA MET A 1 9.22 55.15 20.45
C MET A 1 9.06 53.99 19.45
N ARG A 2 8.02 54.04 18.60
CA ARG A 2 7.27 52.93 17.96
C ARG A 2 7.92 52.20 16.76
N MET A 3 7.65 50.89 16.69
CA MET A 3 7.26 49.96 15.59
C MET A 3 7.46 50.28 14.08
N ALA A 4 7.98 49.26 13.34
CA ALA A 4 7.59 48.70 12.01
C ALA A 4 8.85 48.17 11.26
N GLY A 5 9.06 46.87 10.97
CA GLY A 5 8.30 45.95 10.10
C GLY A 5 8.86 46.04 8.66
N GLY A 6 9.57 45.09 8.06
CA GLY A 6 9.44 43.64 8.07
C GLY A 6 8.99 43.18 6.67
N GLY A 7 9.91 43.10 5.69
CA GLY A 7 9.57 42.66 4.34
C GLY A 7 10.71 42.80 3.34
N ARG A 8 11.37 41.67 3.02
CA ARG A 8 12.12 41.36 1.78
C ARG A 8 13.12 40.23 2.06
N TYR A 9 12.69 38.97 2.01
CA TYR A 9 13.59 37.83 1.73
C TYR A 9 12.85 36.51 1.40
N ILE A 10 11.81 36.54 0.56
CA ILE A 10 11.22 35.33 -0.03
C ILE A 10 10.92 35.62 -1.51
N GLU A 11 11.93 35.55 -2.39
CA GLU A 11 11.68 35.71 -3.83
C GLU A 11 12.62 34.95 -4.78
N LYS A 12 13.46 34.00 -4.32
CA LYS A 12 14.48 33.42 -5.22
C LYS A 12 14.65 31.90 -5.32
N VAL A 13 13.71 31.05 -4.86
CA VAL A 13 13.90 29.58 -4.99
C VAL A 13 12.66 28.80 -5.49
N ASN A 14 11.83 29.37 -6.37
CA ASN A 14 10.74 28.59 -6.99
C ASN A 14 10.58 28.79 -8.51
N LYS A 15 11.70 28.95 -9.23
CA LYS A 15 11.73 28.91 -10.69
C LYS A 15 12.58 27.74 -11.17
N ARG A 16 12.00 26.53 -11.20
CA ARG A 16 12.27 25.43 -12.16
C ARG A 16 11.51 24.18 -11.70
N PHE A 17 10.72 23.60 -12.61
CA PHE A 17 9.79 22.47 -12.45
C PHE A 17 8.34 22.78 -12.05
N THR A 18 7.72 23.71 -12.79
CA THR A 18 6.29 23.65 -13.11
C THR A 18 6.14 23.94 -14.60
N ARG A 19 6.20 22.88 -15.41
CA ARG A 19 5.62 22.88 -16.76
C ARG A 19 4.46 21.89 -16.71
N ALA A 20 3.32 22.34 -16.20
CA ALA A 20 2.04 21.81 -16.66
C ALA A 20 1.81 22.49 -18.01
N ALA A 21 1.79 21.69 -19.08
CA ALA A 21 1.51 22.19 -20.41
C ALA A 21 0.03 22.62 -20.46
N ILE A 22 -0.22 23.91 -20.32
CA ILE A 22 -1.38 24.54 -20.95
C ILE A 22 -0.91 24.86 -22.38
N VAL A 23 -1.25 23.99 -23.33
CA VAL A 23 -1.12 24.32 -24.75
C VAL A 23 -2.36 25.14 -25.11
N SER A 24 -2.25 26.46 -25.02
CA SER A 24 -3.16 27.38 -25.69
C SER A 24 -2.79 27.42 -27.17
N CYS A 25 -3.67 26.94 -28.06
CA CYS A 25 -3.59 27.25 -29.49
C CYS A 25 -4.81 28.12 -29.84
N PRO A 26 -4.63 29.38 -30.25
CA PRO A 26 -5.73 30.29 -30.54
C PRO A 26 -6.22 30.05 -31.97
N GLY A 27 -7.51 29.74 -32.14
CA GLY A 27 -8.12 29.67 -33.47
C GLY A 27 -9.37 28.80 -33.54
N LEU A 28 -10.52 29.44 -33.32
CA LEU A 28 -11.84 29.16 -33.92
C LEU A 28 -12.48 27.78 -33.72
N GLY A 29 -13.57 27.79 -32.91
CA GLY A 29 -14.81 27.06 -33.17
C GLY A 29 -14.87 25.58 -32.77
N ASP A 30 -15.81 25.23 -31.89
CA ASP A 30 -16.48 23.92 -31.84
C ASP A 30 -15.71 22.66 -31.35
N THR A 31 -14.76 22.80 -30.42
CA THR A 31 -14.10 21.63 -29.77
C THR A 31 -14.34 21.45 -28.27
N TRP A 32 -15.19 22.29 -27.65
CA TRP A 32 -15.52 22.18 -26.22
C TRP A 32 -16.56 21.09 -25.86
N LEU A 33 -17.05 20.35 -26.85
CA LEU A 33 -18.12 19.36 -26.69
C LEU A 33 -17.66 17.88 -26.67
N TRP A 34 -16.35 17.61 -26.76
CA TRP A 34 -15.86 16.23 -26.97
C TRP A 34 -15.18 15.58 -25.75
N VAL A 35 -14.73 16.34 -24.75
CA VAL A 35 -14.18 15.79 -23.49
C VAL A 35 -15.29 15.37 -22.49
N THR A 36 -16.56 15.68 -22.82
CA THR A 36 -17.74 15.42 -21.99
C THR A 36 -18.45 14.10 -22.28
N ARG A 37 -17.97 13.26 -23.22
CA ARG A 37 -18.65 11.99 -23.54
C ARG A 37 -18.20 10.75 -22.75
N LEU A 38 -17.02 10.73 -22.13
CA LEU A 38 -16.63 9.62 -21.24
C LEU A 38 -16.30 9.98 -19.80
N THR A 39 -16.12 11.26 -19.52
CA THR A 39 -15.64 11.69 -18.20
C THR A 39 -16.49 12.85 -17.71
N ARG A 40 -17.65 12.50 -17.15
CA ARG A 40 -18.17 13.24 -15.99
C ARG A 40 -17.57 12.65 -14.70
N PHE A 41 -16.25 12.54 -14.69
CA PHE A 41 -15.44 12.13 -13.54
C PHE A 41 -14.47 13.26 -13.24
N TYR A 42 -14.63 13.92 -12.09
CA TYR A 42 -13.62 14.81 -11.56
C TYR A 42 -12.77 14.03 -10.56
N LEU A 43 -11.54 13.71 -10.95
CA LEU A 43 -10.56 12.99 -10.11
C LEU A 43 -9.56 14.01 -9.54
N VAL A 44 -9.92 14.64 -8.42
CA VAL A 44 -9.08 15.64 -7.74
C VAL A 44 -8.32 15.01 -6.56
N SER A 45 -7.13 15.54 -6.26
CA SER A 45 -6.16 15.03 -5.28
C SER A 45 -6.56 15.28 -3.84
N THR A 46 -6.96 16.49 -3.50
CA THR A 46 -7.51 16.85 -2.19
C THR A 46 -8.45 18.02 -2.43
N TRP A 47 -9.30 18.32 -1.46
CA TRP A 47 -10.15 19.52 -1.49
C TRP A 47 -9.35 20.81 -1.76
N GLU A 48 -8.07 20.87 -1.38
CA GLU A 48 -7.22 22.06 -1.50
C GLU A 48 -6.77 22.36 -2.94
N GLU A 49 -6.58 21.35 -3.82
CA GLU A 49 -6.21 21.60 -5.22
C GLU A 49 -7.40 22.05 -6.08
N PHE A 50 -8.63 21.60 -5.76
CA PHE A 50 -9.85 22.16 -6.34
C PHE A 50 -9.99 23.65 -6.01
N LEU A 51 -9.50 24.08 -4.84
CA LEU A 51 -9.53 25.49 -4.44
C LEU A 51 -8.52 26.38 -5.18
N VAL A 52 -7.47 25.81 -5.80
CA VAL A 52 -6.33 26.55 -6.37
C VAL A 52 -6.38 26.70 -7.90
N SER A 53 -7.30 26.03 -8.60
CA SER A 53 -7.35 26.06 -10.08
C SER A 53 -7.72 27.40 -10.72
N GLU A 54 -8.04 28.44 -9.94
CA GLU A 54 -8.24 29.82 -10.44
C GLU A 54 -7.57 30.86 -9.53
N ARG A 55 -6.27 30.72 -9.30
CA ARG A 55 -5.47 31.77 -8.63
C ARG A 55 -4.44 32.41 -9.55
N GLU A 56 -4.85 32.80 -10.75
CA GLU A 56 -4.12 33.81 -11.54
C GLU A 56 -5.02 34.83 -12.23
N GLU A 57 -6.16 35.22 -11.63
CA GLU A 57 -6.72 36.55 -11.91
C GLU A 57 -7.66 36.99 -10.77
N LYS A 58 -7.45 38.22 -10.28
CA LYS A 58 -8.20 38.94 -9.23
C LYS A 58 -7.74 38.69 -7.78
N VAL A 59 -6.74 39.48 -7.39
CA VAL A 59 -6.53 39.94 -6.01
C VAL A 59 -7.69 40.87 -5.61
N ASN A 60 -8.06 40.77 -4.32
CA ASN A 60 -9.02 41.58 -3.54
C ASN A 60 -10.52 41.23 -3.62
N SER A 61 -10.98 40.38 -2.68
CA SER A 61 -12.10 40.68 -1.76
C SER A 61 -12.33 39.51 -0.80
N SER A 62 -12.54 39.84 0.48
CA SER A 62 -13.17 39.09 1.59
C SER A 62 -13.15 37.54 1.61
N ARG A 63 -12.46 36.96 2.61
CA ARG A 63 -12.62 35.53 2.97
C ARG A 63 -13.98 35.32 3.62
N GLY A 64 -14.88 34.61 2.92
CA GLY A 64 -16.09 34.03 3.52
C GLY A 64 -15.77 32.83 4.45
N PRO A 65 -16.76 32.32 5.19
CA PRO A 65 -16.57 31.21 6.13
C PRO A 65 -16.10 29.91 5.44
N PRO A 66 -15.33 29.04 6.12
CA PRO A 66 -14.86 27.78 5.57
C PRO A 66 -16.04 26.86 5.25
N GLY A 67 -16.36 26.69 3.96
CA GLY A 67 -17.46 25.85 3.46
C GLY A 67 -18.15 26.40 2.21
N THR A 68 -18.20 27.73 2.04
CA THR A 68 -18.87 28.36 0.89
C THR A 68 -18.17 28.11 -0.45
N ASP A 69 -16.84 28.02 -0.45
CA ASP A 69 -16.01 27.82 -1.66
C ASP A 69 -16.17 26.41 -2.26
N ARG A 70 -16.30 25.37 -1.42
CA ARG A 70 -16.46 23.98 -1.87
C ARG A 70 -17.79 23.74 -2.57
N LYS A 71 -18.87 24.18 -1.92
CA LYS A 71 -20.24 24.10 -2.42
C LYS A 71 -20.36 24.80 -3.78
N GLN A 72 -19.89 26.05 -3.86
CA GLN A 72 -19.98 26.84 -5.08
C GLN A 72 -19.28 26.15 -6.26
N LYS A 73 -18.10 25.59 -6.01
CA LYS A 73 -17.26 25.03 -7.05
C LYS A 73 -17.77 23.68 -7.58
N LEU A 74 -18.43 22.88 -6.73
CA LEU A 74 -19.20 21.70 -7.16
C LEU A 74 -20.39 22.10 -8.06
N GLN A 75 -21.10 23.19 -7.73
CA GLN A 75 -22.21 23.71 -8.54
C GLN A 75 -21.71 24.26 -9.89
N GLU A 76 -20.62 25.02 -9.90
CA GLU A 76 -19.96 25.53 -11.11
C GLU A 76 -19.51 24.40 -12.04
N SER A 77 -19.02 23.30 -11.45
CA SER A 77 -18.63 22.08 -12.18
C SER A 77 -19.82 21.21 -12.61
N LYS A 78 -21.07 21.67 -12.39
CA LYS A 78 -22.31 20.96 -12.71
C LYS A 78 -22.35 19.53 -12.13
N ILE A 79 -21.78 19.37 -10.93
CA ILE A 79 -21.88 18.13 -10.16
C ILE A 79 -23.30 18.01 -9.62
N THR A 80 -23.88 16.81 -9.74
CA THR A 80 -25.19 16.49 -9.16
C THR A 80 -25.10 15.36 -8.14
N HIS A 81 -24.08 14.50 -8.25
CA HIS A 81 -23.86 13.37 -7.35
C HIS A 81 -22.44 13.37 -6.78
N VAL A 82 -22.27 12.95 -5.53
CA VAL A 82 -20.97 12.85 -4.86
C VAL A 82 -20.80 11.45 -4.28
N LEU A 83 -19.73 10.77 -4.70
CA LEU A 83 -19.29 9.49 -4.16
C LEU A 83 -18.03 9.69 -3.31
N SER A 84 -18.19 9.63 -1.99
CA SER A 84 -17.14 9.86 -1.00
C SER A 84 -16.64 8.52 -0.45
N ILE A 85 -15.35 8.22 -0.59
CA ILE A 85 -14.77 6.93 -0.19
C ILE A 85 -13.58 7.18 0.75
N HIS A 86 -13.84 7.26 2.06
CA HIS A 86 -12.80 7.40 3.09
C HIS A 86 -13.31 7.06 4.51
N ASP A 87 -12.40 6.99 5.48
CA ASP A 87 -12.63 6.51 6.86
C ASP A 87 -13.76 7.23 7.62
N HIS A 88 -14.05 8.47 7.23
CA HIS A 88 -15.06 9.35 7.86
C HIS A 88 -15.98 9.96 6.79
N ALA A 89 -16.32 9.19 5.76
CA ALA A 89 -17.19 9.66 4.70
C ALA A 89 -18.59 9.95 5.25
N GLU A 90 -19.02 11.21 5.13
CA GLU A 90 -20.32 11.72 5.56
C GLU A 90 -20.83 12.75 4.55
N PRO A 91 -22.15 12.87 4.36
CA PRO A 91 -22.73 13.84 3.45
C PRO A 91 -22.74 15.25 4.06
N GLU A 92 -22.34 16.27 3.29
CA GLU A 92 -22.28 17.67 3.75
C GLU A 92 -23.44 18.54 3.21
N TYR A 93 -23.74 18.48 1.90
CA TYR A 93 -24.71 19.37 1.23
C TYR A 93 -25.87 18.58 0.61
N THR A 94 -26.61 17.82 1.42
CA THR A 94 -27.68 16.92 0.97
C THR A 94 -28.83 17.59 0.23
N ASP A 95 -29.03 18.90 0.46
CA ASP A 95 -30.08 19.67 -0.21
C ASP A 95 -29.76 19.97 -1.69
N LEU A 96 -28.51 19.76 -2.11
CA LEU A 96 -28.00 20.17 -3.42
C LEU A 96 -27.41 19.04 -4.25
N PHE A 97 -26.84 18.03 -3.59
CA PHE A 97 -26.24 16.89 -4.25
C PHE A 97 -26.73 15.59 -3.63
N THR A 98 -26.83 14.56 -4.47
CA THR A 98 -27.07 13.19 -4.00
C THR A 98 -25.75 12.58 -3.55
N TYR A 99 -25.69 12.06 -2.33
CA TYR A 99 -24.47 11.47 -1.77
C TYR A 99 -24.52 9.96 -1.69
N LYS A 100 -23.36 9.33 -1.92
CA LYS A 100 -23.05 7.97 -1.51
C LYS A 100 -21.73 8.01 -0.74
N CYS A 101 -21.74 7.57 0.52
CA CYS A 101 -20.58 7.61 1.40
C CYS A 101 -20.17 6.19 1.77
N ILE A 102 -18.94 5.81 1.40
CA ILE A 102 -18.34 4.51 1.67
C ILE A 102 -17.22 4.70 2.70
N GLN A 103 -17.42 4.13 3.89
CA GLN A 103 -16.45 4.18 4.97
C GLN A 103 -15.47 3.01 4.86
N VAL A 104 -14.30 3.27 4.30
CA VAL A 104 -13.25 2.26 4.10
C VAL A 104 -11.86 2.89 4.18
N SER A 105 -10.96 2.25 4.93
CA SER A 105 -9.57 2.69 5.10
C SER A 105 -8.71 2.40 3.86
N ASP A 106 -7.72 3.25 3.59
CA ASP A 106 -6.80 3.09 2.46
C ASP A 106 -5.61 2.17 2.78
N THR A 107 -5.92 0.96 3.26
CA THR A 107 -4.92 -0.06 3.58
C THR A 107 -5.02 -1.22 2.61
N SER A 108 -3.92 -1.93 2.34
CA SER A 108 -3.95 -3.08 1.44
C SER A 108 -4.71 -4.30 2.00
N SER A 109 -5.05 -4.27 3.29
CA SER A 109 -5.90 -5.26 3.96
C SER A 109 -7.40 -4.94 3.87
N SER A 110 -7.78 -3.70 3.52
CA SER A 110 -9.20 -3.33 3.38
C SER A 110 -9.81 -3.99 2.16
N ASP A 111 -11.08 -4.40 2.26
CA ASP A 111 -11.84 -4.95 1.14
C ASP A 111 -12.79 -3.88 0.58
N LEU A 112 -12.48 -3.33 -0.61
CA LEU A 112 -13.40 -2.46 -1.36
C LEU A 112 -14.32 -3.26 -2.29
N SER A 113 -14.01 -4.52 -2.56
CA SER A 113 -14.73 -5.31 -3.58
C SER A 113 -16.20 -5.53 -3.22
N VAL A 114 -16.51 -5.53 -1.91
CA VAL A 114 -17.88 -5.60 -1.39
C VAL A 114 -18.75 -4.40 -1.81
N TYR A 115 -18.14 -3.26 -2.15
CA TYR A 115 -18.83 -2.02 -2.52
C TYR A 115 -18.86 -1.77 -4.04
N PHE A 116 -18.27 -2.65 -4.85
CA PHE A 116 -18.13 -2.43 -6.29
C PHE A 116 -19.49 -2.30 -6.99
N ALA A 117 -20.41 -3.24 -6.77
CA ALA A 117 -21.72 -3.23 -7.43
C ALA A 117 -22.52 -1.95 -7.10
N GLU A 118 -22.61 -1.58 -5.82
CA GLU A 118 -23.36 -0.39 -5.42
C GLU A 118 -22.71 0.93 -5.90
N CYS A 119 -21.38 0.99 -5.98
CA CYS A 119 -20.69 2.17 -6.52
C CYS A 119 -20.89 2.27 -8.03
N VAL A 120 -20.85 1.14 -8.73
CA VAL A 120 -21.16 1.06 -10.17
C VAL A 120 -22.58 1.56 -10.43
N ASP A 121 -23.57 1.06 -9.68
CA ASP A 121 -24.96 1.47 -9.85
C ASP A 121 -25.14 2.97 -9.60
N PHE A 122 -24.55 3.50 -8.54
CA PHE A 122 -24.63 4.93 -8.22
C PHE A 122 -24.06 5.82 -9.33
N ILE A 123 -22.89 5.47 -9.86
CA ILE A 123 -22.25 6.19 -10.97
C ILE A 123 -23.10 6.06 -12.25
N HIS A 124 -23.56 4.84 -12.55
CA HIS A 124 -24.28 4.55 -13.78
C HIS A 124 -25.62 5.28 -13.85
N GLN A 125 -26.41 5.22 -12.77
CA GLN A 125 -27.69 5.93 -12.66
C GLN A 125 -27.52 7.44 -12.81
N CYS A 126 -26.49 8.03 -12.16
CA CYS A 126 -26.16 9.44 -12.33
C CYS A 126 -25.89 9.79 -13.80
N ARG A 127 -25.16 8.95 -14.53
CA ARG A 127 -24.88 9.20 -15.96
C ARG A 127 -26.15 9.10 -16.81
N LEU A 128 -26.99 8.09 -16.56
CA LEU A 128 -28.26 7.89 -17.27
C LEU A 128 -29.24 9.05 -17.04
N SER A 129 -29.25 9.64 -15.84
CA SER A 129 -30.07 10.83 -15.55
C SER A 129 -29.52 12.11 -16.17
N GLY A 130 -28.45 12.05 -16.96
CA GLY A 130 -27.77 13.23 -17.48
C GLY A 130 -27.13 14.08 -16.38
N GLY A 131 -26.75 13.47 -15.24
CA GLY A 131 -26.04 14.08 -14.11
C GLY A 131 -24.52 13.88 -14.15
N SER A 132 -23.78 14.57 -13.28
CA SER A 132 -22.32 14.45 -13.17
C SER A 132 -21.93 14.01 -11.77
N VAL A 133 -21.00 13.04 -11.68
CA VAL A 133 -20.57 12.47 -10.40
C VAL A 133 -19.16 12.93 -10.04
N PHE A 134 -18.99 13.37 -8.80
CA PHE A 134 -17.68 13.61 -8.21
C PHE A 134 -17.27 12.41 -7.35
N VAL A 135 -16.23 11.68 -7.76
CA VAL A 135 -15.72 10.52 -7.01
C VAL A 135 -14.42 10.90 -6.31
N HIS A 136 -14.41 10.87 -4.98
CA HIS A 136 -13.25 11.29 -4.21
C HIS A 136 -12.94 10.36 -3.04
N CYS A 137 -11.70 10.43 -2.58
CA CYS A 137 -11.23 9.86 -1.34
C CYS A 137 -10.42 10.91 -0.58
N ALA A 138 -9.53 10.52 0.33
CA ALA A 138 -8.68 11.47 1.04
C ALA A 138 -7.64 12.16 0.13
N ALA A 139 -6.97 11.40 -0.75
CA ALA A 139 -5.83 11.87 -1.55
C ALA A 139 -6.04 11.73 -3.09
N GLY A 140 -7.19 11.22 -3.52
CA GLY A 140 -7.48 10.97 -4.92
C GLY A 140 -6.52 9.98 -5.60
N ILE A 141 -5.76 9.19 -4.85
CA ILE A 141 -4.67 8.34 -5.39
C ILE A 141 -5.12 6.88 -5.51
N SER A 142 -5.81 6.37 -4.49
CA SER A 142 -6.04 4.93 -4.32
C SER A 142 -7.53 4.56 -4.35
N ARG A 143 -8.27 4.67 -3.23
CA ARG A 143 -9.70 4.27 -3.13
C ARG A 143 -10.61 4.79 -4.27
N SER A 144 -10.60 6.09 -4.54
CA SER A 144 -11.42 6.69 -5.60
C SER A 144 -10.99 6.27 -7.01
N VAL A 145 -9.69 6.04 -7.21
CA VAL A 145 -9.14 5.50 -8.46
C VAL A 145 -9.61 4.07 -8.65
N THR A 146 -9.54 3.23 -7.61
CA THR A 146 -10.02 1.84 -7.65
C THR A 146 -11.46 1.78 -8.13
N ILE A 147 -12.37 2.53 -7.50
CA ILE A 147 -13.80 2.54 -7.90
C ILE A 147 -13.99 3.08 -9.32
N THR A 148 -13.26 4.12 -9.71
CA THR A 148 -13.32 4.64 -11.09
C THR A 148 -12.90 3.58 -12.10
N VAL A 149 -11.82 2.84 -11.81
CA VAL A 149 -11.33 1.76 -12.68
C VAL A 149 -12.33 0.61 -12.74
N VAL A 150 -12.90 0.17 -11.62
CA VAL A 150 -13.98 -0.84 -11.59
C VAL A 150 -15.14 -0.42 -12.51
N TYR A 151 -15.60 0.82 -12.38
CA TYR A 151 -16.69 1.32 -13.21
C TYR A 151 -16.34 1.27 -14.70
N MET A 152 -15.15 1.77 -15.08
CA MET A 152 -14.68 1.75 -16.47
C MET A 152 -14.58 0.32 -17.01
N MET A 153 -14.06 -0.63 -16.23
CA MET A 153 -14.01 -2.04 -16.60
C MET A 153 -15.41 -2.63 -16.79
N THR A 154 -16.40 -2.17 -16.01
CA THR A 154 -17.78 -2.68 -16.05
C THR A 154 -18.55 -2.19 -17.27
N VAL A 155 -18.30 -0.97 -17.76
CA VAL A 155 -19.06 -0.36 -18.87
C VAL A 155 -18.32 -0.36 -20.21
N SER A 156 -17.16 -1.00 -20.28
CA SER A 156 -16.33 -1.07 -21.49
C SER A 156 -15.78 -2.48 -21.72
N GLU A 157 -15.02 -2.67 -22.79
CA GLU A 157 -14.35 -3.94 -23.11
C GLU A 157 -12.94 -4.05 -22.49
N TYR A 158 -12.43 -2.98 -21.88
CA TYR A 158 -11.06 -2.86 -21.39
C TYR A 158 -10.82 -3.60 -20.07
N ASN A 159 -9.57 -4.04 -19.87
CA ASN A 159 -9.11 -4.68 -18.64
C ASN A 159 -8.67 -3.67 -17.57
N PHE A 160 -8.30 -4.19 -16.39
CA PHE A 160 -7.81 -3.37 -15.27
C PHE A 160 -6.66 -2.45 -15.67
N GLU A 161 -5.63 -2.98 -16.33
CA GLU A 161 -4.41 -2.24 -16.68
C GLU A 161 -4.70 -1.12 -17.69
N GLU A 162 -5.54 -1.39 -18.68
CA GLU A 162 -5.95 -0.41 -19.68
C GLU A 162 -6.81 0.69 -19.07
N CYS A 163 -7.78 0.34 -18.22
CA CYS A 163 -8.60 1.31 -17.50
C CYS A 163 -7.76 2.17 -16.54
N LEU A 164 -6.82 1.57 -15.79
CA LEU A 164 -5.92 2.33 -14.92
C LEU A 164 -4.99 3.24 -15.74
N THR A 165 -4.53 2.79 -16.90
CA THR A 165 -3.74 3.61 -17.84
C THR A 165 -4.54 4.81 -18.34
N ALA A 166 -5.81 4.59 -18.70
CA ALA A 166 -6.70 5.68 -19.09
C ALA A 166 -6.91 6.69 -17.96
N VAL A 167 -7.10 6.22 -16.71
CA VAL A 167 -7.19 7.10 -15.54
C VAL A 167 -5.89 7.88 -15.33
N ARG A 168 -4.72 7.24 -15.48
CA ARG A 168 -3.40 7.87 -15.36
C ARG A 168 -3.14 8.93 -16.44
N ALA A 169 -3.76 8.81 -17.61
CA ALA A 169 -3.69 9.82 -18.67
C ALA A 169 -4.29 11.16 -18.23
N CYS A 170 -5.37 11.10 -17.44
CA CYS A 170 -6.02 12.26 -16.83
C CYS A 170 -5.38 12.64 -15.48
N ARG A 171 -4.84 11.66 -14.75
CA ARG A 171 -4.35 11.82 -13.38
C ARG A 171 -3.10 11.00 -13.10
N GLU A 172 -1.94 11.62 -13.31
CA GLU A 172 -0.63 10.94 -13.25
C GLU A 172 -0.32 10.29 -11.90
N VAL A 173 -0.84 10.84 -10.80
CA VAL A 173 -0.63 10.31 -9.45
C VAL A 173 -1.53 9.12 -9.10
N ALA A 174 -2.42 8.70 -10.01
CA ALA A 174 -3.31 7.56 -9.81
C ALA A 174 -2.51 6.27 -9.58
N ASN A 175 -2.66 5.72 -8.37
CA ASN A 175 -1.91 4.57 -7.90
C ASN A 175 -2.69 3.87 -6.78
N PRO A 176 -3.67 2.99 -7.10
CA PRO A 176 -4.28 2.11 -6.13
C PRO A 176 -3.21 1.36 -5.33
N ASN A 177 -3.42 1.24 -4.02
CA ASN A 177 -2.55 0.41 -3.18
C ASN A 177 -2.57 -1.05 -3.66
N TYR A 178 -1.58 -1.84 -3.29
CA TYR A 178 -1.42 -3.21 -3.77
C TYR A 178 -2.64 -4.11 -3.52
N GLY A 179 -3.27 -3.99 -2.34
CA GLY A 179 -4.46 -4.76 -2.00
C GLY A 179 -5.63 -4.47 -2.94
N PHE A 180 -5.83 -3.19 -3.29
CA PHE A 180 -6.88 -2.80 -4.22
C PHE A 180 -6.55 -3.18 -5.67
N ARG A 181 -5.29 -3.18 -6.07
CA ARG A 181 -4.88 -3.73 -7.37
C ARG A 181 -5.18 -5.22 -7.48
N LEU A 182 -4.93 -5.98 -6.40
CA LEU A 182 -5.28 -7.39 -6.35
C LEU A 182 -6.80 -7.59 -6.46
N GLN A 183 -7.59 -6.77 -5.79
CA GLN A 183 -9.05 -6.80 -5.92
C GLN A 183 -9.53 -6.44 -7.34
N LEU A 184 -8.89 -5.48 -8.01
CA LEU A 184 -9.19 -5.13 -9.41
C LEU A 184 -8.90 -6.30 -10.35
N LYS A 185 -7.78 -7.00 -10.14
CA LYS A 185 -7.44 -8.21 -10.91
C LYS A 185 -8.41 -9.35 -10.64
N GLN A 186 -8.75 -9.61 -9.38
CA GLN A 186 -9.75 -10.62 -9.00
C GLN A 186 -11.13 -10.30 -9.59
N TYR A 187 -11.49 -9.01 -9.64
CA TYR A 187 -12.71 -8.55 -10.28
C TYR A 187 -12.70 -8.85 -11.78
N GLU A 188 -11.60 -8.56 -12.48
CA GLU A 188 -11.41 -8.87 -13.90
C GLU A 188 -11.58 -10.37 -14.20
N GLU A 189 -10.90 -11.22 -13.42
CA GLU A 189 -10.87 -12.67 -13.61
C GLU A 189 -12.19 -13.36 -13.23
N GLY A 190 -12.96 -12.79 -12.29
CA GLY A 190 -14.20 -13.36 -11.79
C GLY A 190 -15.44 -12.55 -12.17
N LYS A 191 -15.78 -11.56 -11.33
CA LYS A 191 -17.10 -10.92 -11.31
C LYS A 191 -17.36 -9.93 -12.45
N MET A 192 -16.33 -9.45 -13.16
CA MET A 192 -16.47 -8.40 -14.18
C MET A 192 -17.47 -8.79 -15.29
N ARG A 193 -17.44 -10.05 -15.74
CA ARG A 193 -18.35 -10.51 -16.81
C ARG A 193 -19.81 -10.60 -16.33
N GLU A 194 -20.01 -11.02 -15.09
CA GLU A 194 -21.34 -11.10 -14.47
C GLU A 194 -21.90 -9.71 -14.23
N GLU A 195 -21.09 -8.79 -13.71
CA GLU A 195 -21.48 -7.39 -13.49
C GLU A 195 -21.77 -6.66 -14.80
N ARG A 196 -20.99 -6.89 -15.87
CA ARG A 196 -21.30 -6.36 -17.22
C ARG A 196 -22.71 -6.78 -17.67
N LYS A 197 -23.04 -8.06 -17.50
CA LYS A 197 -24.37 -8.59 -17.85
C LYS A 197 -25.47 -8.02 -16.96
N ARG A 198 -25.20 -7.91 -15.66
CA ARG A 198 -26.14 -7.34 -14.68
C ARG A 198 -26.47 -5.89 -15.03
N VAL A 199 -25.47 -5.05 -15.21
CA VAL A 199 -25.65 -3.63 -15.59
C VAL A 199 -26.41 -3.52 -16.91
N LEU A 200 -26.10 -4.34 -17.92
CA LEU A 200 -26.84 -4.33 -19.19
C LEU A 200 -28.32 -4.75 -19.03
N ALA A 201 -28.61 -5.71 -18.14
CA ALA A 201 -29.96 -6.18 -17.87
C ALA A 201 -30.78 -5.19 -17.04
N ASP A 202 -30.17 -4.59 -16.01
CA ASP A 202 -30.80 -3.62 -15.11
C ASP A 202 -31.02 -2.27 -15.82
N TYR A 203 -30.17 -1.92 -16.81
CA TYR A 203 -30.21 -0.67 -17.54
C TYR A 203 -30.22 -0.88 -19.08
N PRO A 204 -31.33 -1.41 -19.66
CA PRO A 204 -31.37 -1.85 -21.05
C PRO A 204 -31.50 -0.70 -22.08
N THR A 205 -31.95 0.49 -21.68
CA THR A 205 -32.20 1.65 -22.56
C THR A 205 -30.96 2.49 -22.85
N THR A 206 -29.76 1.96 -22.62
CA THR A 206 -28.50 2.71 -22.68
C THR A 206 -28.12 3.03 -24.13
N PRO A 207 -28.14 4.29 -24.59
CA PRO A 207 -27.43 4.66 -25.81
C PRO A 207 -25.96 4.34 -25.57
N SER A 208 -25.24 3.77 -26.54
CA SER A 208 -23.79 3.61 -26.44
C SER A 208 -23.17 4.95 -26.01
N LEU A 209 -22.75 5.05 -24.74
CA LEU A 209 -22.23 6.29 -24.15
C LEU A 209 -20.83 6.63 -24.68
N GLY A 210 -20.36 5.90 -25.72
CA GLY A 210 -19.03 6.03 -26.29
C GLY A 210 -17.92 5.47 -25.40
N ASP A 211 -18.25 4.72 -24.33
CA ASP A 211 -17.32 4.30 -23.29
C ASP A 211 -16.08 3.55 -23.82
N ASN A 212 -16.23 2.76 -24.89
CA ASN A 212 -15.06 2.13 -25.53
C ASN A 212 -14.20 3.15 -26.27
N THR A 213 -14.80 4.07 -27.02
CA THR A 213 -14.08 5.02 -27.89
C THR A 213 -13.16 5.92 -27.09
N ALA A 214 -13.61 6.60 -26.03
CA ALA A 214 -12.69 7.50 -25.34
C ALA A 214 -11.79 6.82 -24.31
N ILE A 215 -12.07 5.59 -23.86
CA ILE A 215 -11.02 4.82 -23.16
C ILE A 215 -9.89 4.52 -24.16
N ALA A 216 -10.21 4.15 -25.40
CA ALA A 216 -9.21 3.99 -26.46
C ALA A 216 -8.36 5.26 -26.66
N ASP A 217 -9.00 6.43 -26.75
CA ASP A 217 -8.32 7.71 -26.95
C ASP A 217 -7.42 8.09 -25.77
N LEU A 218 -7.87 7.84 -24.53
CA LEU A 218 -7.07 8.07 -23.33
C LEU A 218 -5.86 7.13 -23.25
N VAL A 219 -6.05 5.84 -23.55
CA VAL A 219 -4.95 4.86 -23.61
C VAL A 219 -3.95 5.22 -24.70
N LYS A 220 -4.42 5.65 -25.87
CA LYS A 220 -3.55 6.12 -26.96
C LYS A 220 -2.73 7.34 -26.53
N THR A 221 -3.38 8.33 -25.92
CA THR A 221 -2.73 9.55 -25.40
C THR A 221 -1.67 9.21 -24.34
N ALA A 222 -1.93 8.22 -23.47
CA ALA A 222 -0.94 7.75 -22.50
C ALA A 222 0.28 7.12 -23.18
N LYS A 223 0.05 6.23 -24.16
CA LYS A 223 1.12 5.57 -24.92
C LYS A 223 2.00 6.57 -25.67
N GLU A 224 1.42 7.58 -26.31
CA GLU A 224 2.15 8.64 -27.03
C GLU A 224 3.02 9.51 -26.11
N LYS A 225 2.61 9.70 -24.86
CA LYS A 225 3.41 10.41 -23.85
C LYS A 225 4.55 9.56 -23.26
N GLY A 226 4.83 8.38 -23.83
CA GLY A 226 5.80 7.42 -23.30
C GLY A 226 5.35 6.77 -21.99
N ARG A 227 4.03 6.72 -21.75
CA ARG A 227 3.42 6.14 -20.55
C ARG A 227 2.69 4.86 -20.96
N GLY A 228 3.46 3.85 -21.34
CA GLY A 228 2.93 2.55 -21.78
C GLY A 228 2.73 1.56 -20.62
N ALA A 229 1.86 0.57 -20.82
CA ALA A 229 1.70 -0.59 -19.94
C ALA A 229 3.03 -1.32 -19.66
N SER A 230 4.02 -1.21 -20.55
CA SER A 230 5.36 -1.79 -20.41
C SER A 230 6.25 -1.12 -19.37
N ASP A 231 5.84 0.01 -18.79
CA ASP A 231 6.51 0.59 -17.61
C ASP A 231 5.86 0.14 -16.29
N ASP A 232 4.73 -0.56 -16.34
CA ASP A 232 4.14 -1.23 -15.18
C ASP A 232 4.81 -2.61 -15.02
N PRO A 233 5.47 -2.92 -13.88
CA PRO A 233 6.10 -4.23 -13.65
C PRO A 233 5.17 -5.42 -13.89
N TYR A 234 3.85 -5.23 -13.84
CA TYR A 234 2.87 -6.33 -13.89
C TYR A 234 2.30 -6.63 -15.29
N SER A 235 2.70 -5.90 -16.34
CA SER A 235 2.21 -6.11 -17.71
C SER A 235 2.74 -7.38 -18.41
N ALA A 236 3.65 -8.14 -17.79
CA ALA A 236 4.33 -9.29 -18.40
C ALA A 236 3.62 -10.66 -18.23
N MET A 237 2.37 -10.69 -17.78
CA MET A 237 1.57 -11.93 -17.77
C MET A 237 0.91 -12.15 -19.14
N LYS A 238 1.59 -12.90 -20.03
CA LYS A 238 0.95 -13.42 -21.25
C LYS A 238 0.15 -14.69 -20.92
N PRO A 239 -1.07 -14.85 -21.47
CA PRO A 239 -1.78 -16.13 -21.37
C PRO A 239 -1.04 -17.18 -22.20
N SER A 240 -0.66 -18.29 -21.57
CA SER A 240 -0.13 -19.45 -22.31
C SER A 240 -1.26 -20.09 -23.11
N SER A 241 -1.18 -19.96 -24.42
CA SER A 241 -2.00 -20.74 -25.34
C SER A 241 -1.61 -22.22 -25.20
N PHE A 242 -2.52 -22.99 -24.65
CA PHE A 242 -2.42 -24.44 -24.53
C PHE A 242 -2.63 -25.07 -25.91
N THR A 243 -1.54 -25.38 -26.63
CA THR A 243 -1.52 -26.46 -27.62
C THR A 243 -0.30 -27.31 -27.35
N GLY A 244 -0.53 -28.39 -26.60
CA GLY A 244 0.50 -29.40 -26.35
C GLY A 244 0.80 -30.22 -27.60
N ALA A 245 2.08 -30.35 -27.92
CA ALA A 245 2.65 -31.60 -28.43
C ALA A 245 4.15 -31.61 -28.09
N ARG A 246 4.48 -32.41 -27.07
CA ARG A 246 5.80 -32.70 -26.53
C ARG A 246 6.56 -33.65 -27.46
N LYS A 247 7.86 -33.40 -27.65
CA LYS A 247 8.96 -34.37 -27.93
C LYS A 247 10.27 -33.54 -27.92
N THR A 248 11.16 -33.60 -26.91
CA THR A 248 12.26 -34.59 -26.70
C THR A 248 12.89 -34.99 -28.05
N ASP A 249 14.17 -34.82 -28.35
CA ASP A 249 15.36 -34.72 -27.51
C ASP A 249 16.54 -34.10 -28.29
N SER A 250 17.60 -33.85 -27.52
CA SER A 250 18.99 -33.53 -27.84
C SER A 250 19.62 -33.85 -29.21
N SER A 251 20.50 -32.91 -29.58
CA SER A 251 21.85 -33.05 -30.16
C SER A 251 22.06 -33.59 -31.58
N SER A 252 22.82 -32.75 -32.31
CA SER A 252 23.85 -33.05 -33.32
C SER A 252 23.43 -33.82 -34.58
N GLU A 253 23.78 -33.27 -35.74
CA GLU A 253 24.82 -33.91 -36.56
C GLU A 253 25.30 -33.00 -37.70
N GLU A 254 26.63 -32.90 -37.78
CA GLU A 254 27.33 -32.56 -38.99
C GLU A 254 27.09 -33.63 -40.07
N LYS A 255 26.78 -33.14 -41.27
CA LYS A 255 27.28 -33.59 -42.57
C LYS A 255 27.54 -35.10 -42.80
N LYS A 256 26.77 -35.55 -43.79
CA LYS A 256 27.21 -36.11 -45.09
C LYS A 256 27.28 -37.64 -45.27
N ASP A 257 26.75 -37.98 -46.44
CA ASP A 257 27.13 -39.02 -47.38
C ASP A 257 26.58 -40.46 -47.21
N GLU A 258 25.70 -40.74 -48.17
CA GLU A 258 25.76 -41.89 -49.08
C GLU A 258 25.33 -43.29 -48.62
N GLN A 259 24.21 -43.67 -49.25
CA GLN A 259 24.01 -44.90 -50.02
C GLN A 259 23.86 -46.25 -49.32
N LYS A 260 22.71 -46.82 -49.69
CA LYS A 260 22.46 -48.19 -50.17
C LYS A 260 22.04 -49.25 -49.17
N THR A 261 20.80 -49.71 -49.45
CA THR A 261 20.35 -51.13 -49.50
C THR A 261 20.28 -51.87 -48.17
N GLU A 262 19.36 -52.80 -47.89
CA GLU A 262 18.45 -53.57 -48.71
C GLU A 262 17.39 -54.22 -47.79
N LYS A 263 16.20 -54.43 -48.35
CA LYS A 263 15.33 -55.62 -48.18
C LYS A 263 14.87 -56.10 -46.78
N ALA A 264 13.54 -55.95 -46.64
CA ALA A 264 12.55 -57.04 -46.65
C ALA A 264 12.10 -57.66 -45.31
N LYS A 265 10.80 -57.53 -45.03
CA LYS A 265 9.74 -58.57 -45.07
C LYS A 265 8.56 -58.07 -44.20
N LYS A 266 7.42 -57.72 -44.80
CA LYS A 266 6.25 -58.55 -45.15
C LYS A 266 5.46 -59.11 -43.96
N GLY A 267 4.19 -58.69 -43.91
CA GLY A 267 3.03 -59.46 -43.42
C GLY A 267 2.68 -59.22 -41.95
N ALA A 268 1.42 -59.07 -41.53
CA ALA A 268 0.14 -59.19 -42.19
C ALA A 268 -0.98 -58.59 -41.31
N LYS A 269 -2.08 -58.13 -41.97
CA LYS A 269 -3.53 -58.40 -41.71
C LYS A 269 -4.03 -58.58 -40.25
N LYS A 270 -5.26 -58.24 -39.84
CA LYS A 270 -6.48 -57.55 -40.33
C LYS A 270 -7.55 -57.77 -39.21
N GLY A 271 -8.59 -56.93 -39.14
CA GLY A 271 -9.88 -57.18 -38.43
C GLY A 271 -10.00 -56.44 -37.09
N GLY A 272 -11.02 -55.62 -36.79
CA GLY A 272 -12.48 -55.78 -36.92
C GLY A 272 -13.00 -56.51 -35.66
N LEU A 273 -14.06 -56.18 -34.92
CA LEU A 273 -15.26 -55.37 -35.09
C LEU A 273 -15.95 -55.23 -33.68
N LEU A 274 -16.98 -54.37 -33.60
CA LEU A 274 -17.89 -54.00 -32.50
C LEU A 274 -18.43 -55.10 -31.53
N GLY A 275 -18.91 -54.65 -30.36
CA GLY A 275 -19.92 -55.36 -29.56
C GLY A 275 -20.41 -54.59 -28.32
N THR A 276 -21.68 -54.21 -28.34
CA THR A 276 -22.52 -53.58 -27.29
C THR A 276 -22.92 -54.54 -26.16
N THR A 277 -23.32 -54.04 -24.96
CA THR A 277 -24.65 -54.29 -24.33
C THR A 277 -24.80 -53.64 -22.95
N SER A 278 -26.03 -53.18 -22.69
CA SER A 278 -26.60 -52.67 -21.44
C SER A 278 -27.00 -53.81 -20.48
N GLY A 279 -27.13 -53.54 -19.17
CA GLY A 279 -27.63 -54.51 -18.19
C GLY A 279 -27.93 -53.89 -16.81
N VAL A 280 -29.22 -53.93 -16.45
CA VAL A 280 -29.95 -53.41 -15.28
C VAL A 280 -29.69 -54.24 -14.00
N LEU A 281 -29.80 -53.64 -12.80
CA LEU A 281 -30.49 -54.25 -11.63
C LEU A 281 -30.73 -53.23 -10.49
N ALA A 282 -31.90 -53.34 -9.88
CA ALA A 282 -32.51 -52.49 -8.84
C ALA A 282 -32.52 -53.17 -7.46
N PHE A 283 -33.28 -52.58 -6.51
CA PHE A 283 -33.60 -52.95 -5.10
C PHE A 283 -32.74 -52.22 -4.03
N ALA A 284 -33.26 -51.66 -2.93
CA ALA A 284 -34.57 -51.73 -2.28
C ALA A 284 -34.83 -50.46 -1.42
N ALA A 285 -36.10 -50.25 -1.08
CA ALA A 285 -36.66 -49.16 -0.28
C ALA A 285 -36.68 -49.44 1.24
N ALA A 286 -36.82 -48.38 2.05
CA ALA A 286 -37.48 -48.43 3.36
C ALA A 286 -38.15 -47.07 3.70
N GLU A 287 -39.47 -47.14 3.84
CA GLU A 287 -40.47 -46.22 4.41
C GLU A 287 -40.27 -45.96 5.94
N LEU A 288 -40.94 -45.09 6.71
CA LEU A 288 -42.12 -44.21 6.65
C LEU A 288 -42.12 -43.36 7.96
N GLN A 289 -42.73 -42.16 7.98
CA GLN A 289 -43.79 -41.70 8.91
C GLN A 289 -43.87 -40.15 9.05
N HIS A 290 -45.07 -39.63 8.74
CA HIS A 290 -45.63 -38.28 9.02
C HIS A 290 -46.34 -38.27 10.42
N PRO A 291 -47.07 -37.23 10.94
CA PRO A 291 -47.52 -35.94 10.35
C PRO A 291 -47.62 -34.67 11.28
N ARG A 292 -48.06 -33.54 10.66
CA ARG A 292 -48.94 -32.43 11.18
C ARG A 292 -48.38 -31.21 11.96
N THR A 293 -48.35 -30.08 11.23
CA THR A 293 -48.99 -28.75 11.48
C THR A 293 -49.11 -28.17 12.90
N LEU A 294 -48.60 -26.95 13.12
CA LEU A 294 -49.39 -25.73 13.43
C LEU A 294 -48.51 -24.46 13.49
N SER A 295 -49.16 -23.35 13.13
CA SER A 295 -48.73 -21.96 13.12
C SER A 295 -48.33 -21.41 14.50
N ALA A 296 -47.27 -20.60 14.57
CA ALA A 296 -47.25 -19.36 15.35
C ALA A 296 -46.00 -18.52 15.02
N MET A 297 -46.23 -17.21 14.95
CA MET A 297 -45.24 -16.14 14.81
C MET A 297 -44.20 -16.19 15.91
N GLU A 298 -42.92 -16.00 15.58
CA GLU A 298 -41.95 -15.41 16.51
C GLU A 298 -40.77 -14.79 15.74
N THR A 299 -40.37 -13.62 16.23
CA THR A 299 -39.44 -12.65 15.68
C THR A 299 -38.02 -13.22 15.51
N ASN A 300 -37.49 -13.19 14.29
CA ASN A 300 -36.14 -13.71 14.01
C ASN A 300 -35.10 -12.58 13.99
N THR A 301 -34.48 -12.34 15.15
CA THR A 301 -33.13 -11.80 15.25
C THR A 301 -32.15 -12.82 14.66
N ALA A 302 -31.74 -12.61 13.41
CA ALA A 302 -30.75 -13.46 12.77
C ALA A 302 -29.34 -13.13 13.29
N HIS A 303 -28.86 -13.95 14.22
CA HIS A 303 -27.42 -14.20 14.41
C HIS A 303 -26.79 -14.62 13.08
N ALA A 304 -25.95 -13.76 12.52
CA ALA A 304 -25.05 -14.12 11.43
C ALA A 304 -24.06 -15.17 11.94
N ARG A 305 -24.26 -16.42 11.53
CA ARG A 305 -23.30 -17.49 11.74
C ARG A 305 -22.03 -17.18 10.96
N ASN A 306 -20.93 -17.03 11.70
CA ASN A 306 -19.56 -17.07 11.21
C ASN A 306 -19.34 -18.33 10.37
N HIS A 307 -19.35 -18.18 9.05
CA HIS A 307 -18.62 -19.11 8.19
C HIS A 307 -17.17 -18.65 8.14
N SER A 308 -16.33 -19.43 8.79
CA SER A 308 -14.88 -19.46 8.65
C SER A 308 -14.48 -19.31 7.17
N ALA A 309 -13.91 -18.15 6.84
CA ALA A 309 -13.28 -17.91 5.55
C ALA A 309 -11.90 -18.59 5.55
N THR A 310 -11.92 -19.90 5.29
CA THR A 310 -10.75 -20.65 4.83
C THR A 310 -11.07 -21.15 3.42
N HIS A 311 -10.09 -21.09 2.50
CA HIS A 311 -10.12 -21.45 1.06
C HIS A 311 -10.43 -20.29 0.11
N VAL A 312 -9.64 -19.93 -0.92
CA VAL A 312 -8.48 -20.55 -1.61
C VAL A 312 -7.63 -19.41 -2.21
N TYR A 313 -6.33 -19.31 -1.89
CA TYR A 313 -5.40 -18.50 -2.68
C TYR A 313 -4.82 -19.39 -3.78
N ALA A 314 -5.32 -19.25 -5.01
CA ALA A 314 -4.63 -19.80 -6.16
C ALA A 314 -3.31 -19.02 -6.34
N MET A 315 -2.18 -19.72 -6.33
CA MET A 315 -0.85 -19.11 -6.43
C MET A 315 -0.67 -18.51 -7.83
N ALA A 316 -0.68 -17.19 -7.94
CA ALA A 316 -0.27 -16.51 -9.16
C ALA A 316 1.26 -16.67 -9.31
N GLU A 317 1.72 -17.41 -10.31
CA GLU A 317 3.12 -17.83 -10.48
C GLU A 317 4.13 -16.69 -10.77
N ASN A 318 3.74 -15.42 -10.81
CA ASN A 318 4.69 -14.30 -10.97
C ASN A 318 4.19 -13.03 -10.26
N VAL A 319 4.57 -12.86 -8.99
CA VAL A 319 4.33 -11.62 -8.25
C VAL A 319 5.61 -10.81 -8.29
N ASP A 320 5.67 -9.66 -8.94
CA ASP A 320 6.90 -8.87 -8.94
C ASP A 320 7.12 -8.08 -7.65
N LEU A 321 8.39 -7.80 -7.33
CA LEU A 321 8.69 -6.88 -6.22
C LEU A 321 8.34 -5.45 -6.66
N PRO A 322 7.82 -4.61 -5.75
CA PRO A 322 7.52 -3.22 -6.09
C PRO A 322 8.80 -2.50 -6.54
N GLN A 323 8.65 -1.62 -7.52
CA GLN A 323 9.75 -0.83 -8.05
C GLN A 323 9.80 0.53 -7.36
N LYS A 324 10.94 0.85 -6.73
CA LYS A 324 11.13 2.08 -5.94
C LYS A 324 10.79 3.36 -6.70
N ARG A 325 10.94 3.39 -8.03
CA ARG A 325 10.67 4.58 -8.86
C ARG A 325 9.25 5.16 -8.67
N PHE A 326 8.26 4.31 -8.41
CA PHE A 326 6.87 4.73 -8.21
C PHE A 326 6.56 5.24 -6.80
N TYR A 327 7.46 4.95 -5.85
CA TYR A 327 7.29 5.24 -4.43
C TYR A 327 8.25 6.33 -3.92
N ARG A 328 8.94 7.01 -4.84
CA ARG A 328 9.89 8.07 -4.48
C ARG A 328 9.15 9.23 -3.81
N GLN A 329 9.65 9.58 -2.63
CA GLN A 329 9.28 10.78 -1.87
C GLN A 329 10.57 11.48 -1.42
N ARG A 330 10.50 12.80 -1.14
CA ARG A 330 11.64 13.52 -0.57
C ARG A 330 12.12 12.83 0.70
N ALA A 331 13.44 12.70 0.84
CA ALA A 331 14.07 11.98 1.94
C ALA A 331 13.78 12.62 3.30
N HIS A 332 13.81 13.95 3.34
CA HIS A 332 13.62 14.73 4.55
C HIS A 332 12.14 14.98 4.82
N SER A 333 11.70 14.63 6.02
CA SER A 333 10.38 14.98 6.56
C SER A 333 10.55 15.81 7.83
N ASN A 334 9.63 16.74 8.09
CA ASN A 334 9.61 17.43 9.38
C ASN A 334 8.92 16.52 10.41
N PRO A 335 9.64 15.96 11.39
CA PRO A 335 9.02 15.11 12.41
C PRO A 335 8.09 15.90 13.33
N LEU A 336 8.22 17.22 13.40
CA LEU A 336 7.33 18.03 14.23
C LEU A 336 6.05 18.49 13.51
N ALA A 337 5.93 18.26 12.20
CA ALA A 337 4.72 18.63 11.47
C ALA A 337 3.48 17.91 11.99
N ASP A 338 2.32 18.51 11.73
CA ASP A 338 1.03 17.89 11.98
C ASP A 338 0.79 16.86 10.89
N HIS A 339 0.75 15.61 11.33
CA HIS A 339 0.48 14.46 10.50
C HIS A 339 -0.77 13.78 11.03
N THR A 340 -1.66 13.39 10.14
CA THR A 340 -2.81 12.56 10.48
C THR A 340 -2.37 11.10 10.51
N PHE A 341 -2.04 10.59 11.69
CA PHE A 341 -1.83 9.17 11.93
C PHE A 341 -3.00 8.61 12.74
N SER A 342 -3.42 7.39 12.41
CA SER A 342 -4.22 6.60 13.33
C SER A 342 -3.24 5.87 14.26
N TYR A 343 -3.29 6.20 15.54
CA TYR A 343 -2.49 5.57 16.59
C TYR A 343 -3.40 5.18 17.75
N PRO A 344 -3.13 4.05 18.42
CA PRO A 344 -3.91 3.62 19.56
C PRO A 344 -3.73 4.59 20.74
N ALA A 345 -4.75 4.70 21.59
CA ALA A 345 -4.64 5.53 22.79
C ALA A 345 -3.60 4.99 23.80
N ARG A 346 -3.35 3.67 23.78
CA ARG A 346 -2.39 2.96 24.64
C ARG A 346 -1.99 1.60 24.02
N PRO A 347 -0.84 1.01 24.39
CA PRO A 347 -0.27 -0.17 23.69
C PRO A 347 -1.21 -1.38 23.57
N ASN A 348 -1.96 -1.70 24.61
CA ASN A 348 -2.85 -2.86 24.62
C ASN A 348 -4.06 -2.76 23.67
N LEU A 349 -4.29 -1.59 23.05
CA LEU A 349 -5.31 -1.41 22.01
C LEU A 349 -4.74 -1.62 20.60
N MET A 350 -3.43 -1.84 20.44
CA MET A 350 -2.83 -2.11 19.15
C MET A 350 -3.17 -3.53 18.68
N ASP A 351 -3.88 -3.64 17.56
CA ASP A 351 -4.16 -4.92 16.92
C ASP A 351 -3.05 -5.31 15.93
N TRP A 352 -2.08 -6.08 16.42
CA TRP A 352 -0.93 -6.56 15.64
C TRP A 352 -1.31 -7.51 14.49
N ARG A 353 -2.49 -8.15 14.53
CA ARG A 353 -2.97 -9.06 13.47
C ARG A 353 -3.13 -8.34 12.13
N THR A 354 -3.36 -7.03 12.18
CA THR A 354 -3.50 -6.19 10.98
C THR A 354 -2.20 -6.05 10.19
N LEU A 355 -1.04 -6.24 10.85
CA LEU A 355 0.29 -6.06 10.26
C LEU A 355 1.04 -7.38 10.01
N PHE A 356 0.85 -8.34 10.92
CA PHE A 356 1.55 -9.62 10.92
C PHE A 356 0.56 -10.76 10.63
N PRO A 357 0.54 -11.32 9.40
CA PRO A 357 -0.38 -12.38 9.02
C PRO A 357 -0.17 -13.68 9.81
N ALA A 358 1.07 -13.93 10.24
CA ALA A 358 1.45 -15.09 11.06
C ALA A 358 1.50 -14.74 12.55
N TRP A 359 0.76 -13.70 12.98
CA TRP A 359 0.72 -13.32 14.39
C TRP A 359 -0.02 -14.37 15.21
N GLU A 360 0.64 -14.83 16.26
CA GLU A 360 0.08 -15.73 17.26
C GLU A 360 -0.18 -14.96 18.55
N GLN A 361 -1.22 -15.37 19.28
CA GLN A 361 -1.56 -14.77 20.55
C GLN A 361 -0.38 -14.86 21.53
N GLY A 362 0.00 -13.72 22.11
CA GLY A 362 1.13 -13.61 23.04
C GLY A 362 2.49 -13.30 22.40
N LYS A 363 2.61 -13.32 21.06
CA LYS A 363 3.83 -12.81 20.39
C LYS A 363 3.82 -11.28 20.39
N ALA A 364 4.93 -10.68 20.84
CA ALA A 364 5.13 -9.23 20.84
C ALA A 364 6.20 -8.82 19.85
N VAL A 365 6.11 -7.61 19.31
CA VAL A 365 7.21 -6.99 18.54
C VAL A 365 8.42 -6.86 19.45
N ARG A 366 9.58 -7.38 19.02
CA ARG A 366 10.82 -7.34 19.81
C ARG A 366 11.92 -6.52 19.15
N PHE A 367 11.92 -6.41 17.83
CA PHE A 367 12.90 -5.63 17.08
C PHE A 367 12.22 -4.45 16.40
N LEU A 368 12.80 -3.26 16.53
CA LEU A 368 12.26 -2.03 15.96
C LEU A 368 13.30 -1.31 15.09
N ASP A 369 13.03 -1.20 13.79
CA ASP A 369 13.83 -0.44 12.83
C ASP A 369 13.23 0.97 12.66
N VAL A 370 13.88 1.97 13.25
CA VAL A 370 13.38 3.35 13.32
C VAL A 370 13.81 4.14 12.09
N GLY A 371 12.83 4.57 11.29
CA GLY A 371 13.11 5.23 10.02
C GLY A 371 13.61 4.23 8.99
N CYS A 372 12.94 3.08 8.87
CA CYS A 372 13.42 1.89 8.14
C CYS A 372 13.63 2.09 6.63
N GLY A 373 13.25 3.24 6.06
CA GLY A 373 13.37 3.54 4.65
C GLY A 373 12.69 2.48 3.80
N TYR A 374 13.37 1.98 2.78
CA TYR A 374 12.84 0.94 1.88
C TYR A 374 12.89 -0.49 2.46
N GLY A 375 13.09 -0.64 3.78
CA GLY A 375 12.93 -1.89 4.52
C GLY A 375 14.02 -2.94 4.26
N GLY A 376 15.22 -2.51 3.87
CA GLY A 376 16.35 -3.42 3.60
C GLY A 376 16.74 -4.26 4.81
N LEU A 377 16.87 -3.63 5.98
CA LEU A 377 17.20 -4.29 7.23
C LEU A 377 16.07 -5.22 7.68
N LEU A 378 14.81 -4.79 7.61
CA LEU A 378 13.64 -5.61 7.94
C LEU A 378 13.67 -6.98 7.27
N VAL A 379 13.91 -7.02 5.96
CA VAL A 379 13.93 -8.28 5.20
C VAL A 379 15.03 -9.21 5.71
N ARG A 380 16.22 -8.68 6.01
CA ARG A 380 17.34 -9.49 6.51
C ARG A 380 17.15 -9.96 7.95
N LEU A 381 16.60 -9.11 8.82
CA LEU A 381 16.26 -9.50 10.20
C LEU A 381 15.16 -10.56 10.22
N SER A 382 14.18 -10.46 9.32
CA SER A 382 13.10 -11.44 9.17
C SER A 382 13.64 -12.84 8.87
N GLU A 383 14.65 -12.93 8.00
CA GLU A 383 15.31 -14.19 7.61
C GLU A 383 16.19 -14.75 8.72
N LEU A 384 16.92 -13.89 9.44
CA LEU A 384 17.83 -14.29 10.51
C LEU A 384 17.09 -14.70 11.79
N TYR A 385 15.90 -14.12 12.03
CA TYR A 385 15.13 -14.32 13.26
C TYR A 385 13.67 -14.63 12.93
N PRO A 386 13.36 -15.78 12.29
CA PRO A 386 12.01 -16.10 11.82
C PRO A 386 10.95 -16.14 12.93
N ASP A 387 11.35 -16.49 14.15
CA ASP A 387 10.46 -16.55 15.31
C ASP A 387 10.27 -15.21 16.05
N THR A 388 10.99 -14.17 15.63
CA THR A 388 10.95 -12.85 16.26
C THR A 388 10.17 -11.87 15.40
N LEU A 389 9.21 -11.16 16.00
CA LEU A 389 8.49 -10.10 15.30
C LEU A 389 9.36 -8.85 15.16
N VAL A 390 9.54 -8.42 13.91
CA VAL A 390 10.35 -7.27 13.50
C VAL A 390 9.43 -6.19 12.92
N LEU A 391 9.46 -4.99 13.50
CA LEU A 391 8.66 -3.86 13.05
C LEU A 391 9.56 -2.75 12.51
N GLY A 392 9.24 -2.26 11.33
CA GLY A 392 9.81 -1.05 10.76
C GLY A 392 8.85 0.10 10.99
N VAL A 393 9.35 1.26 11.39
CA VAL A 393 8.55 2.49 11.42
C VAL A 393 9.09 3.50 10.42
N GLU A 394 8.19 4.06 9.62
CA GLU A 394 8.53 5.06 8.60
C GLU A 394 7.46 6.15 8.54
N ILE A 395 7.90 7.40 8.48
CA ILE A 395 6.99 8.56 8.52
C ILE A 395 6.42 8.87 7.12
N ARG A 396 7.17 8.55 6.06
CA ARG A 396 6.84 8.88 4.66
C ARG A 396 5.87 7.87 4.06
N VAL A 397 4.71 8.36 3.65
CA VAL A 397 3.60 7.59 3.04
C VAL A 397 4.09 6.64 1.97
N LYS A 398 4.71 7.17 0.90
CA LYS A 398 5.05 6.36 -0.26
C LYS A 398 6.12 5.32 0.09
N VAL A 399 6.99 5.63 1.04
CA VAL A 399 8.07 4.73 1.43
C VAL A 399 7.52 3.61 2.32
N SER A 400 6.61 3.91 3.26
CA SER A 400 5.93 2.86 4.02
C SER A 400 5.08 1.96 3.11
N ASP A 401 4.37 2.53 2.15
CA ASP A 401 3.56 1.77 1.17
C ASP A 401 4.44 0.82 0.36
N TYR A 402 5.63 1.28 -0.07
CA TYR A 402 6.60 0.43 -0.76
C TYR A 402 7.02 -0.77 0.09
N VAL A 403 7.33 -0.56 1.37
CA VAL A 403 7.79 -1.64 2.25
C VAL A 403 6.66 -2.63 2.51
N GLN A 404 5.43 -2.16 2.67
CA GLN A 404 4.25 -3.00 2.81
C GLN A 404 4.08 -3.88 1.57
N ASP A 405 4.07 -3.29 0.37
CA ASP A 405 3.95 -4.00 -0.89
C ASP A 405 5.12 -4.99 -1.10
N ARG A 406 6.33 -4.61 -0.68
CA ARG A 406 7.53 -5.45 -0.78
C ARG A 406 7.41 -6.68 0.11
N LEU A 407 6.99 -6.51 1.36
CA LEU A 407 6.79 -7.62 2.29
C LEU A 407 5.67 -8.54 1.82
N MET A 408 4.57 -7.98 1.28
CA MET A 408 3.48 -8.79 0.71
C MET A 408 3.96 -9.63 -0.48
N ALA A 409 4.68 -9.03 -1.43
CA ALA A 409 5.26 -9.75 -2.56
C ALA A 409 6.25 -10.85 -2.10
N LEU A 410 7.09 -10.56 -1.10
CA LEU A 410 8.02 -11.55 -0.53
C LEU A 410 7.29 -12.73 0.13
N ARG A 411 6.23 -12.48 0.90
CA ARG A 411 5.40 -13.53 1.52
C ARG A 411 4.72 -14.42 0.48
N GLN A 412 4.30 -13.85 -0.65
CA GLN A 412 3.71 -14.61 -1.75
C GLN A 412 4.75 -15.44 -2.51
N LYS A 413 5.93 -14.87 -2.78
CA LYS A 413 7.05 -15.58 -3.43
C LYS A 413 7.63 -16.69 -2.56
N HIS A 414 7.62 -16.51 -1.25
CA HIS A 414 8.21 -17.42 -0.28
C HIS A 414 7.17 -17.77 0.79
N PRO A 415 6.19 -18.65 0.49
CA PRO A 415 5.16 -19.05 1.44
C PRO A 415 5.79 -19.61 2.73
N GLY A 416 5.30 -19.14 3.88
CA GLY A 416 5.84 -19.48 5.19
C GLY A 416 6.97 -18.56 5.67
N SER A 417 7.53 -17.71 4.80
CA SER A 417 8.58 -16.74 5.15
C SER A 417 8.02 -15.33 5.28
N TYR A 418 8.74 -14.45 5.99
CA TYR A 418 8.45 -13.02 6.14
C TYR A 418 7.11 -12.67 6.82
N GLY A 419 6.43 -13.66 7.42
CA GLY A 419 5.23 -13.44 8.22
C GLY A 419 5.49 -12.68 9.52
N ASN A 420 6.75 -12.68 9.98
CA ASN A 420 7.24 -12.05 11.20
C ASN A 420 7.74 -10.60 11.02
N ALA A 421 7.76 -10.06 9.80
CA ALA A 421 8.21 -8.69 9.55
C ALA A 421 7.07 -7.81 9.02
N ALA A 422 6.93 -6.59 9.54
CA ALA A 422 5.93 -5.63 9.10
C ALA A 422 6.45 -4.20 9.15
N VAL A 423 5.77 -3.29 8.45
CA VAL A 423 6.02 -1.85 8.53
C VAL A 423 4.79 -1.15 9.07
N LEU A 424 5.00 -0.14 9.91
CA LEU A 424 3.98 0.74 10.44
C LEU A 424 4.30 2.18 10.03
N ARG A 425 3.34 2.84 9.38
CA ARG A 425 3.46 4.25 9.09
C ARG A 425 3.13 5.07 10.34
N THR A 426 4.14 5.65 10.98
CA THR A 426 3.95 6.49 12.16
C THR A 426 5.13 7.44 12.36
N ASN A 427 5.01 8.33 13.36
CA ASN A 427 6.10 9.17 13.79
C ASN A 427 6.75 8.61 15.06
N ALA A 428 7.96 8.07 14.87
CA ALA A 428 8.75 7.50 15.95
C ALA A 428 9.08 8.49 17.07
N MET A 429 9.08 9.80 16.80
CA MET A 429 9.35 10.82 17.81
C MET A 429 8.14 11.24 18.65
N LYS A 430 6.95 10.72 18.35
CA LYS A 430 5.70 11.17 19.01
C LYS A 430 4.90 10.02 19.62
N TYR A 431 4.89 8.85 18.98
CA TYR A 431 3.85 7.86 19.23
C TYR A 431 4.37 6.46 19.58
N LEU A 432 5.68 6.22 19.72
CA LEU A 432 6.15 4.86 20.05
C LEU A 432 5.54 4.32 21.36
N PRO A 433 5.42 5.09 22.46
CA PRO A 433 4.76 4.64 23.69
C PRO A 433 3.26 4.37 23.55
N ASN A 434 2.64 4.83 22.45
CA ASN A 434 1.25 4.47 22.15
C ASN A 434 1.12 3.04 21.64
N TYR A 435 2.12 2.55 20.90
CA TYR A 435 2.08 1.23 20.27
C TYR A 435 2.73 0.13 21.12
N LEU A 436 3.76 0.48 21.90
CA LEU A 436 4.66 -0.49 22.51
C LEU A 436 4.65 -0.38 24.04
N GLU A 437 4.69 -1.52 24.71
CA GLU A 437 4.72 -1.61 26.17
C GLU A 437 6.12 -1.36 26.74
N LYS A 438 6.20 -1.13 28.07
CA LYS A 438 7.46 -1.01 28.79
C LYS A 438 8.29 -2.29 28.62
N GLY A 439 9.57 -2.17 28.27
CA GLY A 439 10.47 -3.31 28.14
C GLY A 439 10.14 -4.25 26.97
N GLN A 440 9.26 -3.87 26.04
CA GLN A 440 8.83 -4.74 24.96
C GLN A 440 9.91 -4.96 23.88
N LEU A 441 10.96 -4.15 23.80
CA LEU A 441 11.97 -4.24 22.74
C LEU A 441 13.30 -4.84 23.22
N ARG A 442 13.87 -5.75 22.43
CA ARG A 442 15.24 -6.27 22.58
C ARG A 442 16.26 -5.52 21.75
N LYS A 443 15.86 -5.08 20.56
CA LYS A 443 16.76 -4.42 19.60
C LYS A 443 16.07 -3.22 18.97
N MET A 444 16.79 -2.09 18.93
CA MET A 444 16.37 -0.88 18.23
C MET A 444 17.44 -0.45 17.24
N PHE A 445 17.03 -0.04 16.03
CA PHE A 445 17.95 0.33 14.96
C PHE A 445 17.73 1.77 14.52
N PHE A 446 18.82 2.53 14.41
CA PHE A 446 18.86 3.89 13.87
C PHE A 446 19.91 3.96 12.76
N LEU A 447 19.52 3.55 11.55
CA LEU A 447 20.46 3.43 10.43
C LEU A 447 20.30 4.60 9.46
N PHE A 448 21.38 5.33 9.26
CA PHE A 448 21.48 6.52 8.42
C PHE A 448 20.37 7.56 8.70
N PRO A 449 20.12 7.94 9.98
CA PRO A 449 19.12 8.93 10.30
C PRO A 449 19.50 10.30 9.72
N ASP A 450 18.50 11.17 9.50
CA ASP A 450 18.75 12.51 8.96
C ASP A 450 19.64 13.34 9.93
N PRO A 451 20.81 13.81 9.48
CA PRO A 451 21.75 14.54 10.33
C PRO A 451 21.23 15.92 10.74
N HIS A 452 20.29 16.51 10.00
CA HIS A 452 19.76 17.84 10.26
C HIS A 452 20.85 18.90 10.59
N PHE A 453 21.81 19.10 9.68
CA PHE A 453 23.03 19.92 9.85
C PHE A 453 22.85 21.36 10.40
N LYS A 454 21.63 21.93 10.37
CA LYS A 454 21.38 23.27 10.90
C LYS A 454 21.12 23.17 12.39
N LYS A 455 21.87 23.91 13.24
CA LYS A 455 21.70 23.96 14.71
C LYS A 455 20.23 24.12 15.15
N THR A 456 19.46 24.97 14.47
CA THR A 456 18.03 25.20 14.75
C THR A 456 17.13 23.97 14.56
N LYS A 457 17.64 22.95 13.85
CA LYS A 457 16.98 21.67 13.56
C LYS A 457 17.57 20.49 14.32
N HIS A 458 18.55 20.67 15.21
CA HIS A 458 19.12 19.56 15.98
C HIS A 458 18.07 18.87 16.86
N LYS A 459 17.05 19.61 17.32
CA LYS A 459 15.87 19.06 18.00
C LYS A 459 15.03 18.07 17.17
N TRP A 460 15.30 17.96 15.86
CA TRP A 460 14.67 16.99 14.97
C TRP A 460 15.50 15.71 14.81
N ARG A 461 16.74 15.69 15.33
CA ARG A 461 17.56 14.47 15.32
C ARG A 461 16.84 13.41 16.17
N ILE A 462 16.75 12.20 15.61
CA ILE A 462 16.06 11.05 16.22
C ILE A 462 16.72 10.58 17.52
N VAL A 463 17.96 11.00 17.77
CA VAL A 463 18.69 10.81 19.02
C VAL A 463 18.87 12.18 19.69
N ASN A 464 18.26 12.35 20.84
CA ASN A 464 18.38 13.51 21.72
C ASN A 464 17.95 13.12 23.15
N SER A 465 18.29 13.92 24.16
CA SER A 465 18.11 13.53 25.56
C SER A 465 16.66 13.25 25.97
N LEU A 466 15.67 13.90 25.34
CA LEU A 466 14.26 13.71 25.69
C LEU A 466 13.76 12.35 25.22
N ILE A 467 14.06 11.99 23.98
CA ILE A 467 13.54 10.75 23.38
C ILE A 467 14.30 9.51 23.86
N LEU A 468 15.53 9.65 24.37
CA LEU A 468 16.26 8.53 24.98
C LEU A 468 15.53 7.93 26.19
N ALA A 469 14.79 8.75 26.95
CA ALA A 469 13.96 8.25 28.04
C ALA A 469 12.83 7.34 27.53
N GLU A 470 12.20 7.69 26.41
CA GLU A 470 11.19 6.84 25.78
C GLU A 470 11.81 5.54 25.26
N TYR A 471 12.98 5.60 24.62
CA TYR A 471 13.67 4.40 24.16
C TYR A 471 14.04 3.48 25.32
N ALA A 472 14.59 4.02 26.41
CA ALA A 472 14.90 3.25 27.61
C ALA A 472 13.66 2.63 28.27
N TYR A 473 12.53 3.35 28.25
CA TYR A 473 11.24 2.82 28.73
C TYR A 473 10.76 1.63 27.90
N LEU A 474 10.87 1.71 26.57
CA LEU A 474 10.41 0.67 25.65
C LEU A 474 11.34 -0.54 25.57
N MET A 475 12.61 -0.41 25.96
CA MET A 475 13.61 -1.47 25.88
C MET A 475 13.77 -2.27 27.18
N GLU A 476 13.94 -3.58 27.04
CA GLU A 476 14.28 -4.45 28.16
C GLU A 476 15.72 -4.24 28.63
N GLU A 477 15.99 -4.63 29.88
CA GLU A 477 17.35 -4.70 30.42
C GLU A 477 18.19 -5.68 29.60
N GLY A 478 19.39 -5.26 29.20
CA GLY A 478 20.26 -6.02 28.30
C GLY A 478 19.96 -5.83 26.81
N GLY A 479 18.85 -5.17 26.44
CA GLY A 479 18.54 -4.86 25.04
C GLY A 479 19.58 -3.93 24.40
N ILE A 480 19.77 -4.02 23.08
CA ILE A 480 20.82 -3.29 22.35
C ILE A 480 20.22 -2.29 21.35
N VAL A 481 20.71 -1.06 21.40
CA VAL A 481 20.50 -0.03 20.38
C VAL A 481 21.66 -0.09 19.40
N TYR A 482 21.35 -0.11 18.11
CA TYR A 482 22.31 -0.12 17.02
C TYR A 482 22.20 1.19 16.24
N THR A 483 23.32 1.87 16.05
CA THR A 483 23.39 3.10 15.25
C THR A 483 24.42 2.96 14.14
N ALA A 484 24.10 3.51 12.97
CA ALA A 484 25.03 3.61 11.85
C ALA A 484 24.80 4.91 11.08
N THR A 485 25.87 5.60 10.69
CA THR A 485 25.77 6.81 9.86
C THR A 485 27.05 7.03 9.06
N ASP A 486 26.97 7.70 7.92
CA ASP A 486 28.08 8.19 7.12
C ASP A 486 28.54 9.61 7.53
N VAL A 487 27.88 10.22 8.52
CA VAL A 487 28.17 11.58 8.98
C VAL A 487 28.82 11.53 10.37
N GLU A 488 30.11 11.85 10.42
CA GLU A 488 30.90 11.81 11.66
C GLU A 488 30.34 12.71 12.77
N GLU A 489 29.90 13.93 12.44
CA GLU A 489 29.28 14.84 13.43
C GLU A 489 28.00 14.25 14.04
N LEU A 490 27.20 13.54 13.23
CA LEU A 490 26.00 12.87 13.72
C LEU A 490 26.36 11.66 14.57
N HIS A 491 27.41 10.91 14.19
CA HIS A 491 27.92 9.82 15.00
C HIS A 491 28.36 10.30 16.39
N GLN A 492 29.21 11.33 16.45
CA GLN A 492 29.68 11.91 17.70
C GLN A 492 28.51 12.41 18.55
N TRP A 493 27.51 13.07 17.93
CA TRP A 493 26.29 13.49 18.61
C TRP A 493 25.53 12.32 19.24
N MET A 494 25.34 11.22 18.50
CA MET A 494 24.65 10.04 19.03
C MET A 494 25.44 9.42 20.19
N VAL A 495 26.76 9.27 20.03
CA VAL A 495 27.63 8.73 21.08
C VAL A 495 27.57 9.57 22.35
N GLU A 496 27.68 10.89 22.23
CA GLU A 496 27.61 11.81 23.37
C GLU A 496 26.28 11.67 24.13
N HIS A 497 25.16 11.67 23.42
CA HIS A 497 23.84 11.59 24.03
C HIS A 497 23.58 10.25 24.70
N PHE A 498 23.92 9.13 24.06
CA PHE A 498 23.76 7.81 24.66
C PHE A 498 24.69 7.61 25.86
N THR A 499 25.96 8.04 25.76
CA THR A 499 26.94 7.89 26.85
C THR A 499 26.58 8.75 28.06
N SER A 500 25.97 9.91 27.83
CA SER A 500 25.53 10.80 28.91
C SER A 500 24.20 10.37 29.55
N PHE A 501 23.46 9.43 28.93
CA PHE A 501 22.17 9.00 29.43
C PHE A 501 22.32 7.82 30.40
N PRO A 502 21.81 7.90 31.66
CA PRO A 502 22.14 6.94 32.72
C PRO A 502 21.76 5.47 32.45
N LEU A 503 20.82 5.23 31.53
CA LEU A 503 20.27 3.89 31.27
C LEU A 503 20.89 3.22 30.03
N PHE A 504 21.93 3.81 29.44
CA PHE A 504 22.64 3.24 28.31
C PHE A 504 24.14 3.16 28.57
N GLN A 505 24.74 2.06 28.16
CA GLN A 505 26.19 1.85 28.22
C GLN A 505 26.72 1.48 26.84
N ARG A 506 27.86 2.04 26.45
CA ARG A 506 28.50 1.69 25.18
C ARG A 506 28.92 0.21 25.18
N VAL A 507 28.59 -0.50 24.11
CA VAL A 507 29.04 -1.88 23.88
C VAL A 507 30.51 -1.83 23.41
N SER A 508 31.32 -2.77 23.90
CA SER A 508 32.75 -2.84 23.54
C SER A 508 32.94 -3.31 22.09
N GLU A 509 34.03 -2.91 21.44
CA GLU A 509 34.33 -3.33 20.06
C GLU A 509 34.43 -4.86 19.91
N GLY A 510 34.94 -5.56 20.93
CA GLY A 510 35.02 -7.02 20.94
C GLY A 510 33.64 -7.66 20.89
N GLU A 511 32.71 -7.17 21.71
CA GLU A 511 31.33 -7.67 21.74
C GLU A 511 30.53 -7.25 20.49
N GLU A 512 30.76 -6.03 19.96
CA GLU A 512 30.20 -5.62 18.67
C GLU A 512 30.65 -6.56 17.53
N GLY A 513 31.89 -7.07 17.59
CA GLY A 513 32.45 -7.99 16.60
C GLY A 513 31.83 -9.40 16.62
N GLU A 514 31.24 -9.81 17.73
CA GLU A 514 30.57 -11.11 17.88
C GLU A 514 29.08 -11.07 17.50
N ASP A 515 28.47 -9.89 17.45
CA ASP A 515 27.04 -9.75 17.15
C ASP A 515 26.76 -9.91 15.63
N PRO A 516 25.97 -10.92 15.21
CA PRO A 516 25.69 -11.18 13.79
C PRO A 516 24.89 -10.08 13.11
N VAL A 517 24.31 -9.14 13.87
CA VAL A 517 23.55 -8.01 13.33
C VAL A 517 24.46 -6.85 12.93
N VAL A 518 25.62 -6.68 13.58
CA VAL A 518 26.54 -5.56 13.32
C VAL A 518 27.03 -5.51 11.86
N PRO A 519 27.38 -6.64 11.21
CA PRO A 519 27.75 -6.64 9.77
C PRO A 519 26.63 -6.17 8.84
N LEU A 520 25.36 -6.24 9.26
CA LEU A 520 24.21 -5.85 8.45
C LEU A 520 24.04 -4.33 8.41
N LEU A 521 24.47 -3.63 9.47
CA LEU A 521 24.14 -2.21 9.69
C LEU A 521 24.62 -1.28 8.56
N SER A 522 25.70 -1.65 7.89
CA SER A 522 26.32 -0.86 6.81
C SER A 522 25.92 -1.28 5.40
N SER A 523 25.40 -2.50 5.19
CA SER A 523 25.37 -3.15 3.87
C SER A 523 23.98 -3.50 3.36
N VAL A 524 22.97 -3.59 4.24
CA VAL A 524 21.64 -4.12 3.85
C VAL A 524 20.64 -3.04 3.46
N THR A 525 20.82 -1.82 3.98
CA THR A 525 19.96 -0.67 3.68
C THR A 525 20.36 -0.02 2.35
N GLU A 526 19.46 0.75 1.73
CA GLU A 526 19.76 1.42 0.47
C GLU A 526 20.80 2.53 0.66
N GLU A 527 20.69 3.24 1.77
CA GLU A 527 21.64 4.26 2.22
C GLU A 527 23.01 3.63 2.46
N GLY A 528 23.09 2.49 3.17
CA GLY A 528 24.34 1.76 3.37
C GLY A 528 25.01 1.32 2.07
N LYS A 529 24.26 0.68 1.16
CA LYS A 529 24.74 0.31 -0.19
C LYS A 529 25.16 1.51 -1.04
N LYS A 530 24.60 2.69 -0.79
CA LYS A 530 25.00 3.92 -1.47
C LYS A 530 26.35 4.42 -0.92
N VAL A 531 26.53 4.37 0.40
CA VAL A 531 27.77 4.77 1.08
C VAL A 531 28.93 3.84 0.68
N GLU A 532 28.69 2.53 0.64
CA GLU A 532 29.65 1.54 0.18
C GLU A 532 30.09 1.79 -1.27
N ARG A 533 29.13 2.04 -2.20
CA ARG A 533 29.45 2.40 -3.59
C ARG A 533 30.23 3.71 -3.72
N ALA A 534 30.04 4.63 -2.77
CA ALA A 534 30.78 5.89 -2.74
C ALA A 534 32.17 5.75 -2.08
N GLY A 535 32.52 4.57 -1.55
CA GLY A 535 33.77 4.34 -0.81
C GLY A 535 33.88 5.16 0.48
N SER A 536 32.74 5.63 1.01
CA SER A 536 32.70 6.47 2.21
C SER A 536 32.66 5.60 3.47
N ARG A 537 33.23 6.10 4.57
CA ARG A 537 33.26 5.40 5.86
C ARG A 537 31.88 5.41 6.50
N VAL A 538 31.47 4.26 7.06
CA VAL A 538 30.31 4.15 7.96
C VAL A 538 30.82 4.10 9.40
N PHE A 539 30.23 4.93 10.26
CA PHE A 539 30.48 4.96 11.69
C PHE A 539 29.38 4.18 12.41
N VAL A 540 29.75 3.12 13.15
CA VAL A 540 28.83 2.26 13.90
C VAL A 540 29.01 2.51 15.39
N ALA A 541 27.90 2.45 16.13
CA ALA A 541 27.92 2.43 17.58
C ALA A 541 26.74 1.66 18.16
N CYS A 542 27.02 0.76 19.10
CA CYS A 542 26.02 -0.01 19.82
C CYS A 542 25.96 0.36 21.31
N PHE A 543 24.76 0.38 21.88
CA PHE A 543 24.53 0.74 23.28
C PHE A 543 23.59 -0.26 23.95
N ARG A 544 23.97 -0.77 25.12
CA ARG A 544 23.15 -1.66 25.93
C ARG A 544 22.29 -0.86 26.89
N ARG A 545 20.99 -1.18 26.94
CA ARG A 545 20.07 -0.70 27.96
C ARG A 545 20.43 -1.41 29.27
N ILE A 546 20.86 -0.66 30.29
CA ILE A 546 21.25 -1.19 31.61
C ILE A 546 20.15 -0.96 32.64
N THR A 547 20.18 -1.70 33.75
CA THR A 547 19.31 -1.45 34.92
C THR A 547 19.53 -0.04 35.45
N ASP A 548 18.47 0.59 35.97
CA ASP A 548 18.59 1.91 36.58
C ASP A 548 19.50 1.83 37.82
N PRO A 549 20.67 2.49 37.80
CA PRO A 549 21.63 2.42 38.91
C PRO A 549 21.04 2.89 40.24
N LEU A 550 20.02 3.75 40.21
CA LEU A 550 19.36 4.26 41.43
C LEU A 550 18.36 3.27 42.02
N THR A 551 17.95 2.24 41.25
CA THR A 551 17.04 1.20 41.75
C THR A 551 17.77 0.02 42.38
N SER A 552 19.02 -0.24 42.02
CA SER A 552 19.84 -1.29 42.64
C SER A 552 20.20 -1.00 44.10
N ASP A 553 20.30 0.27 44.48
CA ASP A 553 20.63 0.68 45.86
C ASP A 553 19.42 0.52 46.81
N LEU A 554 18.18 0.65 46.31
CA LEU A 554 16.96 0.50 47.12
C LEU A 554 16.69 -0.95 47.56
N THR A 555 17.17 -1.94 46.80
CA THR A 555 17.06 -3.35 47.21
C THR A 555 18.02 -3.73 48.35
N LEU A 556 19.14 -3.01 48.52
CA LEU A 556 20.08 -3.27 49.62
C LEU A 556 19.63 -2.66 50.96
N GLU A 557 18.88 -1.56 50.93
CA GLU A 557 18.32 -0.94 52.15
C GLU A 557 17.10 -1.72 52.71
N THR A 558 16.34 -2.42 51.87
CA THR A 558 15.17 -3.18 52.34
C THR A 558 15.53 -4.49 53.05
N GLU A 559 16.69 -5.10 52.74
CA GLU A 559 17.19 -6.26 53.49
C GLU A 559 17.74 -5.88 54.88
N THR A 560 18.25 -4.66 55.05
CA THR A 560 18.77 -4.18 56.34
C THR A 560 17.67 -3.77 57.32
N PHE A 561 16.51 -3.29 56.84
CA PHE A 561 15.35 -3.01 57.68
C PHE A 561 14.56 -4.26 58.12
N ALA A 562 14.76 -5.41 57.47
CA ALA A 562 14.12 -6.68 57.86
C ALA A 562 14.87 -7.44 58.98
N GLN A 563 16.04 -6.95 59.41
CA GLN A 563 16.87 -7.55 60.46
C GLN A 563 16.95 -6.72 61.77
N THR A 564 16.16 -5.65 61.88
CA THR A 564 15.97 -4.84 63.10
C THR A 564 14.51 -4.85 63.49
#